data_AF-A0A0W0SB63-F1
#
_entry.id   AF-A0A0W0SB63-F1
#
_cell.length_a   1.000
_cell.length_b   1.000
_cell.length_c   1.000
_cell.angle_alpha   90.00
_cell.angle_beta   90.00
_cell.angle_gamma   90.00
#
_symmetry.space_group_name_H-M   'P 1'
#
loop_
_entity.id
_entity.type
_entity.pdbx_description
1 polymer ?
#
loop_
_entity_poly.entity_id
_entity_poly.type
_entity_poly.pdbx_seq_one_letter_code
_entity_poly.pdbx_strand_id
1 'polypeptide(L)'
;MKIRIFGFIIFSSVFAAKMSAAVPADLMFHNKPIDALCFFNSEGKEIDLEHCGLAKAKYAVKGHNSSLIAKGYIGYNWQDPEYPGPAEGYSYYKFFNAGKNEYWLYTINSGGGTGDFTTLYKVKRKNTRTLEIEMLVGGDRCNGGVQDVSVVNNHLSFSQNLTAYDLIVLSKTSDLKVKAYDDLAACAVCCVAKAYYELNSNAQLQLNFVDLEHAKDMQEMTEQGTLQPCFNQLFASYNAEGKNKLTQNMLDEFVAKFKQTCKKAD
;
A
#
# COMPACT_ATOMS: atom_id res chain seq x y z
N MET A 1 -36.49 -55.48 24.55
CA MET A 1 -35.26 -55.06 25.26
C MET A 1 -34.55 -54.03 24.38
N LYS A 2 -34.47 -52.77 24.83
CA LYS A 2 -33.95 -51.61 24.07
C LYS A 2 -32.42 -51.56 24.20
N ILE A 3 -31.69 -51.52 23.08
CA ILE A 3 -30.26 -51.19 23.06
C ILE A 3 -30.10 -49.98 22.15
N ARG A 4 -29.95 -48.79 22.74
CA ARG A 4 -29.58 -47.55 22.05
C ARG A 4 -28.07 -47.44 22.08
N ILE A 5 -27.43 -47.59 20.91
CA ILE A 5 -25.99 -47.38 20.74
C ILE A 5 -25.80 -45.89 20.42
N PHE A 6 -25.26 -45.14 21.39
CA PHE A 6 -24.81 -43.76 21.20
C PHE A 6 -23.42 -43.80 20.55
N GLY A 7 -23.35 -43.51 19.25
CA GLY A 7 -22.09 -43.30 18.54
C GLY A 7 -21.52 -41.92 18.88
N PHE A 8 -20.46 -41.89 19.69
CA PHE A 8 -19.67 -40.69 19.94
C PHE A 8 -18.78 -40.42 18.71
N ILE A 9 -19.16 -39.47 17.86
CA ILE A 9 -18.29 -38.98 16.79
C ILE A 9 -17.26 -38.05 17.43
N ILE A 10 -16.07 -38.57 17.67
CA ILE A 10 -14.90 -37.78 18.07
C ILE A 10 -14.50 -36.96 16.84
N PHE A 11 -14.95 -35.71 16.78
CA PHE A 11 -14.41 -34.71 15.87
C PHE A 11 -12.98 -34.38 16.33
N SER A 12 -12.00 -35.09 15.80
CA SER A 12 -10.61 -34.70 15.88
C SER A 12 -10.43 -33.43 15.04
N SER A 13 -10.57 -32.27 15.67
CA SER A 13 -10.15 -30.99 15.13
C SER A 13 -8.63 -31.04 14.97
N VAL A 14 -8.18 -31.43 13.78
CA VAL A 14 -6.81 -31.27 13.33
C VAL A 14 -6.57 -29.77 13.26
N PHE A 15 -6.11 -29.19 14.36
CA PHE A 15 -5.50 -27.87 14.38
C PHE A 15 -4.22 -27.97 13.55
N ALA A 16 -4.34 -27.83 12.23
CA ALA A 16 -3.22 -27.55 11.37
C ALA A 16 -2.60 -26.25 11.88
N ALA A 17 -1.47 -26.38 12.59
CA ALA A 17 -0.65 -25.24 12.93
C ALA A 17 -0.37 -24.50 11.63
N LYS A 18 -0.89 -23.27 11.51
CA LYS A 18 -0.54 -22.36 10.41
C LYS A 18 0.95 -22.14 10.52
N MET A 19 1.74 -22.97 9.83
CA MET A 19 3.17 -22.71 9.69
C MET A 19 3.28 -21.38 8.97
N SER A 20 3.70 -20.35 9.71
CA SER A 20 4.16 -19.12 9.10
C SER A 20 5.21 -19.52 8.07
N ALA A 21 4.98 -19.17 6.80
CA ALA A 21 5.90 -19.52 5.73
C ALA A 21 7.30 -19.06 6.13
N ALA A 22 8.27 -19.98 6.11
CA ALA A 22 9.64 -19.66 6.47
C ALA A 22 10.15 -18.53 5.56
N VAL A 23 10.89 -17.57 6.15
CA VAL A 23 11.49 -16.48 5.39
C VAL A 23 12.49 -17.07 4.40
N PRO A 24 12.40 -16.76 3.09
CA PRO A 24 13.33 -17.26 2.09
C PRO A 24 14.78 -16.87 2.40
N ALA A 25 15.75 -17.72 2.08
CA ALA A 25 17.17 -17.45 2.31
C ALA A 25 17.64 -16.13 1.63
N ASP A 26 17.02 -15.77 0.50
CA ASP A 26 17.26 -14.51 -0.20
C ASP A 26 16.82 -13.27 0.58
N LEU A 27 15.99 -13.43 1.61
CA LEU A 27 15.54 -12.38 2.51
C LEU A 27 16.08 -12.58 3.94
N MET A 28 17.16 -13.35 4.10
CA MET A 28 17.87 -13.53 5.37
C MET A 28 19.30 -12.97 5.33
N PHE A 29 19.76 -12.36 6.41
CA PHE A 29 21.16 -11.95 6.58
C PHE A 29 21.65 -12.46 7.95
N HIS A 30 22.79 -13.16 7.96
CA HIS A 30 23.31 -13.85 9.16
C HIS A 30 22.27 -14.73 9.87
N ASN A 31 21.52 -15.54 9.09
CA ASN A 31 20.46 -16.43 9.57
C ASN A 31 19.29 -15.74 10.30
N LYS A 32 19.13 -14.43 10.09
CA LYS A 32 17.97 -13.66 10.56
C LYS A 32 17.25 -13.03 9.38
N PRO A 33 15.92 -12.77 9.44
CA PRO A 33 15.26 -11.95 8.44
C PRO A 33 15.97 -10.61 8.28
N ILE A 34 15.98 -10.08 7.05
CA ILE A 34 16.53 -8.74 6.80
C ILE A 34 15.77 -7.72 7.64
N ASP A 35 16.52 -6.81 8.24
CA ASP A 35 16.01 -5.76 9.11
C ASP A 35 15.06 -4.84 8.33
N ALA A 36 13.87 -4.58 8.88
CA ALA A 36 12.82 -3.84 8.18
C ALA A 36 13.22 -2.39 7.85
N LEU A 37 14.08 -1.77 8.66
CA LEU A 37 14.59 -0.43 8.40
C LEU A 37 15.52 -0.36 7.19
N CYS A 38 16.06 -1.49 6.72
CA CYS A 38 16.83 -1.54 5.48
C CYS A 38 15.99 -1.11 4.27
N PHE A 39 14.67 -1.35 4.30
CA PHE A 39 13.75 -0.97 3.22
C PHE A 39 13.16 0.44 3.41
N PHE A 40 13.10 0.94 4.64
CA PHE A 40 12.61 2.29 4.92
C PHE A 40 13.64 3.37 4.61
N ASN A 41 14.91 3.11 4.95
CA ASN A 41 16.01 4.07 4.81
C ASN A 41 16.84 3.86 3.54
N SER A 42 16.36 3.06 2.59
CA SER A 42 17.08 2.80 1.35
C SER A 42 16.97 4.00 0.40
N GLU A 43 18.12 4.57 0.04
CA GLU A 43 18.24 5.50 -1.07
C GLU A 43 18.88 4.77 -2.25
N GLY A 44 18.29 4.91 -3.44
CA GLY A 44 18.81 4.27 -4.65
C GLY A 44 18.24 2.88 -4.94
N LYS A 45 19.01 2.10 -5.73
CA LYS A 45 18.56 0.81 -6.31
C LYS A 45 19.17 -0.42 -5.66
N GLU A 46 20.06 -0.23 -4.69
CA GLU A 46 20.76 -1.31 -4.01
C GLU A 46 20.77 -1.06 -2.50
N ILE A 47 20.66 -2.13 -1.73
CA ILE A 47 20.77 -2.10 -0.26
C ILE A 47 21.97 -2.94 0.14
N ASP A 48 22.93 -2.31 0.80
CA ASP A 48 24.02 -2.99 1.49
C ASP A 48 23.57 -3.42 2.88
N LEU A 49 23.53 -4.74 3.10
CA LEU A 49 23.04 -5.38 4.32
C LEU A 49 24.00 -5.26 5.49
N GLU A 50 25.27 -4.95 5.25
CA GLU A 50 26.23 -4.64 6.33
C GLU A 50 26.02 -3.23 6.88
N HIS A 51 25.44 -2.34 6.07
CA HIS A 51 25.33 -0.91 6.36
C HIS A 51 23.89 -0.39 6.27
N CYS A 52 22.90 -1.21 6.64
CA CYS A 52 21.49 -0.81 6.70
C CYS A 52 20.83 -1.21 8.02
N GLY A 53 19.55 -0.87 8.18
CA GLY A 53 18.76 -1.28 9.35
C GLY A 53 19.25 -0.64 10.65
N LEU A 54 19.08 -1.36 11.76
CA LEU A 54 19.62 -0.95 13.07
C LEU A 54 21.15 -0.87 13.12
N ALA A 55 21.87 -1.53 12.20
CA ALA A 55 23.32 -1.42 12.14
C ALA A 55 23.77 -0.03 11.64
N LYS A 56 22.98 0.60 10.77
CA LYS A 56 23.22 1.98 10.30
C LYS A 56 22.59 3.03 11.21
N ALA A 57 21.44 2.71 11.78
CA ALA A 57 20.59 3.69 12.44
C ALA A 57 20.68 3.61 13.96
N LYS A 58 20.69 4.78 14.61
CA LYS A 58 20.75 4.93 16.07
C LYS A 58 19.47 4.51 16.81
N TYR A 59 18.51 3.84 16.17
CA TYR A 59 17.20 3.61 16.75
C TYR A 59 17.21 2.54 17.85
N ALA A 60 16.39 2.77 18.88
CA ALA A 60 16.12 1.79 19.94
C ALA A 60 14.85 1.01 19.62
N VAL A 61 14.93 -0.33 19.60
CA VAL A 61 13.75 -1.19 19.44
C VAL A 61 12.84 -1.09 20.67
N LYS A 62 11.56 -0.80 20.44
CA LYS A 62 10.54 -0.62 21.50
C LYS A 62 9.62 -1.82 21.70
N GLY A 63 9.56 -2.71 20.71
CA GLY A 63 8.74 -3.91 20.78
C GLY A 63 8.19 -4.30 19.43
N HIS A 64 7.17 -5.16 19.44
CA HIS A 64 6.56 -5.71 18.24
C HIS A 64 5.05 -5.58 18.34
N ASN A 65 4.41 -5.27 17.21
CA ASN A 65 2.96 -5.28 17.09
C ASN A 65 2.49 -6.72 16.83
N SER A 66 1.94 -7.38 17.86
CA SER A 66 1.51 -8.78 17.79
C SER A 66 0.46 -9.05 16.70
N SER A 67 -0.42 -8.09 16.41
CA SER A 67 -1.42 -8.19 15.35
C SER A 67 -0.77 -8.24 13.96
N LEU A 68 0.26 -7.43 13.72
CA LEU A 68 1.02 -7.45 12.47
C LEU A 68 1.85 -8.74 12.34
N ILE A 69 2.53 -9.17 13.40
CA ILE A 69 3.28 -10.43 13.40
C ILE A 69 2.35 -11.61 13.09
N ALA A 70 1.16 -11.67 13.70
CA ALA A 70 0.16 -12.69 13.42
C ALA A 70 -0.35 -12.69 11.96
N LYS A 71 -0.26 -11.55 11.27
CA LYS A 71 -0.57 -11.40 9.83
C LYS A 71 0.62 -11.72 8.91
N GLY A 72 1.75 -12.14 9.48
CA GLY A 72 2.96 -12.52 8.75
C GLY A 72 3.89 -11.37 8.40
N TYR A 73 3.76 -10.23 9.08
CA TYR A 73 4.74 -9.14 8.94
C TYR A 73 6.01 -9.44 9.74
N ILE A 74 7.12 -8.88 9.26
CA ILE A 74 8.44 -8.91 9.87
C ILE A 74 8.84 -7.46 10.13
N GLY A 75 9.22 -7.14 11.37
CA GLY A 75 9.56 -5.78 11.74
C GLY A 75 9.29 -5.50 13.21
N TYR A 76 9.33 -4.23 13.59
CA TYR A 76 9.21 -3.79 14.97
C TYR A 76 8.85 -2.32 15.08
N ASN A 77 8.45 -1.91 16.28
CA ASN A 77 8.36 -0.51 16.68
C ASN A 77 9.73 -0.04 17.18
N TRP A 78 10.06 1.21 16.92
CA TRP A 78 11.35 1.79 17.26
C TRP A 78 11.22 3.24 17.70
N GLN A 79 12.25 3.76 18.36
CA GLN A 79 12.33 5.17 18.75
C GLN A 79 13.69 5.75 18.36
N ASP A 80 13.68 6.98 17.87
CA ASP A 80 14.90 7.77 17.73
C ASP A 80 15.35 8.31 19.11
N PRO A 81 16.51 7.88 19.63
CA PRO A 81 17.02 8.37 20.91
C PRO A 81 17.34 9.86 20.91
N GLU A 82 17.55 10.50 19.75
CA GLU A 82 17.76 11.96 19.67
C GLU A 82 16.46 12.75 19.82
N TYR A 83 15.31 12.10 19.64
CA TYR A 83 13.99 12.68 19.89
C TYR A 83 13.27 11.88 20.99
N PRO A 84 13.77 11.93 22.24
CA PRO A 84 13.19 11.20 23.36
C PRO A 84 11.84 11.82 23.71
N GLY A 85 10.77 11.22 23.19
CA GLY A 85 9.38 11.62 23.43
C GLY A 85 8.45 10.40 23.42
N PRO A 86 7.12 10.59 23.43
CA PRO A 86 6.18 9.47 23.24
C PRO A 86 6.10 8.99 21.79
N ALA A 87 6.73 9.71 20.85
CA ALA A 87 6.73 9.38 19.43
C ALA A 87 7.53 8.08 19.19
N GLU A 88 6.82 7.02 18.82
CA GLU A 88 7.40 5.76 18.36
C GLU A 88 7.17 5.62 16.86
N GLY A 89 8.25 5.36 16.13
CA GLY A 89 8.18 4.91 14.75
C GLY A 89 7.93 3.42 14.66
N TYR A 90 7.68 2.96 13.45
CA TYR A 90 7.62 1.53 13.16
C TYR A 90 8.09 1.25 11.74
N SER A 91 8.59 0.04 11.56
CA SER A 91 8.95 -0.47 10.23
C SER A 91 8.63 -1.95 10.18
N TYR A 92 7.73 -2.30 9.27
CA TYR A 92 7.34 -3.68 9.01
C TYR A 92 7.31 -3.94 7.51
N TYR A 93 7.57 -5.18 7.11
CA TYR A 93 7.33 -5.63 5.76
C TYR A 93 6.72 -7.02 5.73
N LYS A 94 6.09 -7.34 4.61
CA LYS A 94 5.62 -8.66 4.25
C LYS A 94 6.06 -8.95 2.82
N PHE A 95 6.48 -10.18 2.57
CA PHE A 95 6.98 -10.58 1.25
C PHE A 95 6.00 -11.53 0.55
N PHE A 96 6.07 -11.52 -0.77
CA PHE A 96 5.34 -12.40 -1.68
C PHE A 96 6.30 -12.88 -2.77
N ASN A 97 6.15 -14.13 -3.21
CA ASN A 97 7.03 -14.71 -4.23
C ASN A 97 6.66 -14.16 -5.61
N ALA A 98 7.61 -13.54 -6.31
CA ALA A 98 7.45 -13.03 -7.67
C ALA A 98 8.02 -13.99 -8.75
N GLY A 99 8.64 -15.10 -8.33
CA GLY A 99 9.34 -16.08 -9.16
C GLY A 99 10.83 -15.80 -9.28
N LYS A 100 11.61 -16.80 -9.71
CA LYS A 100 13.06 -16.67 -10.05
C LYS A 100 13.92 -15.98 -8.97
N ASN A 101 13.68 -16.27 -7.69
CA ASN A 101 14.39 -15.64 -6.55
C ASN A 101 14.15 -14.11 -6.46
N GLU A 102 13.02 -13.65 -6.98
CA GLU A 102 12.53 -12.28 -6.86
C GLU A 102 11.29 -12.26 -5.96
N TYR A 103 11.12 -11.16 -5.25
CA TYR A 103 10.07 -11.00 -4.24
C TYR A 103 9.41 -9.64 -4.38
N TRP A 104 8.09 -9.60 -4.20
CA TRP A 104 7.39 -8.36 -3.91
C TRP A 104 7.40 -8.13 -2.41
N LEU A 105 7.81 -6.95 -1.97
CA LEU A 105 7.81 -6.56 -0.57
C LEU A 105 6.83 -5.43 -0.36
N TYR A 106 5.81 -5.68 0.44
CA TYR A 106 4.93 -4.63 0.94
C TYR A 106 5.45 -4.15 2.28
N THR A 107 5.79 -2.87 2.38
CA THR A 107 6.28 -2.23 3.60
C THR A 107 5.24 -1.27 4.16
N ILE A 108 5.21 -1.16 5.49
CA ILE A 108 4.46 -0.16 6.23
C ILE A 108 5.41 0.49 7.24
N ASN A 109 5.49 1.82 7.22
CA ASN A 109 6.48 2.57 7.97
C ASN A 109 5.92 3.87 8.53
N SER A 110 6.38 4.24 9.72
CA SER A 110 6.20 5.58 10.28
C SER A 110 7.48 6.03 10.96
N GLY A 111 7.83 7.29 10.76
CA GLY A 111 8.93 7.94 11.47
C GLY A 111 8.61 8.36 12.90
N GLY A 112 7.42 8.06 13.42
CA GLY A 112 6.93 8.48 14.74
C GLY A 112 6.15 9.80 14.75
N GLY A 113 5.99 10.43 13.58
CA GLY A 113 5.05 11.53 13.37
C GLY A 113 3.66 11.03 12.98
N THR A 114 2.90 11.87 12.26
CA THR A 114 1.57 11.48 11.77
C THR A 114 1.60 10.69 10.46
N GLY A 115 2.75 10.63 9.77
CA GLY A 115 2.89 9.91 8.50
C GLY A 115 2.77 8.39 8.67
N ASP A 116 2.11 7.76 7.71
CA ASP A 116 1.98 6.30 7.59
C ASP A 116 2.21 5.92 6.11
N PHE A 117 3.45 5.53 5.86
CA PHE A 117 3.99 5.29 4.54
C PHE A 117 3.89 3.82 4.19
N THR A 118 3.35 3.57 3.01
CA THR A 118 3.16 2.22 2.49
C THR A 118 3.75 2.13 1.11
N THR A 119 4.55 1.10 0.87
CA THR A 119 5.30 0.96 -0.39
C THR A 119 5.31 -0.48 -0.83
N LEU A 120 5.24 -0.69 -2.14
CA LEU A 120 5.47 -1.96 -2.77
C LEU A 120 6.79 -1.92 -3.55
N TYR A 121 7.71 -2.81 -3.20
CA TYR A 121 8.99 -2.98 -3.87
C TYR A 121 9.06 -4.30 -4.62
N LYS A 122 9.85 -4.32 -5.68
CA LYS A 122 10.46 -5.54 -6.21
C LYS A 122 11.86 -5.67 -5.63
N VAL A 123 12.19 -6.84 -5.10
CA VAL A 123 13.49 -7.11 -4.46
C VAL A 123 14.09 -8.40 -4.98
N LYS A 124 15.41 -8.38 -5.17
CA LYS A 124 16.20 -9.53 -5.60
C LYS A 124 17.54 -9.56 -4.87
N ARG A 125 17.98 -10.76 -4.51
CA ARG A 125 19.35 -10.97 -4.00
C ARG A 125 20.36 -10.80 -5.14
N LYS A 126 21.27 -9.81 -5.03
CA LYS A 126 22.38 -9.63 -5.97
C LYS A 126 23.58 -10.48 -5.59
N ASN A 127 23.95 -10.45 -4.31
CA ASN A 127 25.00 -11.26 -3.71
C ASN A 127 24.71 -11.41 -2.20
N THR A 128 25.56 -12.12 -1.45
CA THR A 128 25.35 -12.42 -0.02
C THR A 128 25.14 -11.20 0.89
N ARG A 129 25.58 -10.01 0.47
CA ARG A 129 25.52 -8.75 1.23
C ARG A 129 24.67 -7.67 0.59
N THR A 130 24.21 -7.86 -0.66
CA THR A 130 23.52 -6.82 -1.40
C THR A 130 22.17 -7.30 -1.94
N LEU A 131 21.14 -6.46 -1.76
CA LEU A 131 19.88 -6.57 -2.47
C LEU A 131 19.79 -5.54 -3.58
N GLU A 132 19.20 -5.92 -4.71
CA GLU A 132 18.62 -4.98 -5.68
C GLU A 132 17.18 -4.69 -5.26
N ILE A 133 16.79 -3.41 -5.33
CA ILE A 133 15.45 -2.94 -4.96
C ILE A 133 14.93 -1.93 -5.98
N GLU A 134 13.66 -2.08 -6.34
CA GLU A 134 12.92 -1.17 -7.21
C GLU A 134 11.58 -0.83 -6.57
N MET A 135 11.30 0.45 -6.37
CA MET A 135 9.98 0.90 -5.93
C MET A 135 9.01 0.77 -7.10
N LEU A 136 7.95 -0.01 -6.92
CA LEU A 136 6.89 -0.14 -7.92
C LEU A 136 5.84 0.94 -7.72
N VAL A 137 5.33 1.06 -6.50
CA VAL A 137 4.36 2.10 -6.10
C VAL A 137 4.54 2.41 -4.60
N GLY A 138 4.16 3.60 -4.15
CA GLY A 138 4.11 3.93 -2.72
C GLY A 138 3.45 5.27 -2.44
N GLY A 139 3.21 5.57 -1.16
CA GLY A 139 2.63 6.83 -0.72
C GLY A 139 2.35 6.92 0.78
N ASP A 140 1.71 8.01 1.21
CA ASP A 140 1.29 8.29 2.59
C ASP A 140 -0.23 8.31 2.69
N ARG A 141 -0.83 7.32 3.36
CA ARG A 141 -2.28 7.22 3.60
C ARG A 141 -3.11 7.50 2.34
N CYS A 142 -3.80 8.63 2.25
CA CYS A 142 -4.65 8.99 1.11
C CYS A 142 -3.86 9.42 -0.13
N ASN A 143 -2.64 9.90 0.05
CA ASN A 143 -1.77 10.34 -1.02
C ASN A 143 -0.91 9.17 -1.51
N GLY A 144 -1.53 8.29 -2.30
CA GLY A 144 -0.87 7.14 -2.93
C GLY A 144 -0.61 5.95 -2.00
N GLY A 145 -1.16 5.92 -0.78
CA GLY A 145 -0.95 4.81 0.14
C GLY A 145 -1.54 3.49 -0.39
N VAL A 146 -0.77 2.42 -0.25
CA VAL A 146 -1.03 1.07 -0.74
C VAL A 146 -1.70 0.22 0.33
N GLN A 147 -2.75 -0.49 -0.04
CA GLN A 147 -3.57 -1.31 0.86
C GLN A 147 -4.01 -2.62 0.17
N ASP A 148 -4.70 -3.49 0.92
CA ASP A 148 -5.33 -4.72 0.43
C ASP A 148 -4.41 -5.67 -0.36
N VAL A 149 -3.11 -5.66 -0.04
CA VAL A 149 -2.11 -6.45 -0.77
C VAL A 149 -2.32 -7.94 -0.55
N SER A 150 -2.54 -8.67 -1.65
CA SER A 150 -2.79 -10.11 -1.65
C SER A 150 -2.27 -10.77 -2.92
N VAL A 151 -2.10 -12.10 -2.90
CA VAL A 151 -1.76 -12.89 -4.10
C VAL A 151 -2.98 -13.68 -4.53
N VAL A 152 -3.36 -13.52 -5.80
CA VAL A 152 -4.46 -14.25 -6.44
C VAL A 152 -3.94 -14.78 -7.78
N ASN A 153 -4.03 -16.09 -8.00
CA ASN A 153 -3.58 -16.73 -9.26
C ASN A 153 -2.15 -16.35 -9.69
N ASN A 154 -1.20 -16.31 -8.74
CA ASN A 154 0.19 -15.88 -8.94
C ASN A 154 0.38 -14.42 -9.39
N HIS A 155 -0.67 -13.60 -9.32
CA HIS A 155 -0.57 -12.15 -9.47
C HIS A 155 -0.70 -11.48 -8.11
N LEU A 156 0.02 -10.38 -7.92
CA LEU A 156 -0.19 -9.54 -6.74
C LEU A 156 -1.33 -8.57 -7.04
N SER A 157 -2.39 -8.62 -6.26
CA SER A 157 -3.48 -7.66 -6.28
C SER A 157 -3.33 -6.70 -5.11
N PHE A 158 -3.59 -5.41 -5.33
CA PHE A 158 -3.58 -4.41 -4.27
C PHE A 158 -4.47 -3.22 -4.63
N SER A 159 -4.76 -2.37 -3.65
CA SER A 159 -5.42 -1.09 -3.83
C SER A 159 -4.46 0.06 -3.50
N GLN A 160 -4.67 1.22 -4.11
CA GLN A 160 -3.97 2.45 -3.79
C GLN A 160 -5.00 3.55 -3.56
N ASN A 161 -4.90 4.24 -2.42
CA ASN A 161 -5.75 5.39 -2.16
C ASN A 161 -5.38 6.53 -3.12
N LEU A 162 -6.42 7.25 -3.55
CA LEU A 162 -6.31 8.38 -4.45
C LEU A 162 -6.87 9.63 -3.77
N THR A 163 -6.15 10.73 -3.93
CA THR A 163 -6.67 12.07 -3.73
C THR A 163 -7.40 12.56 -4.99
N ALA A 164 -8.04 13.73 -4.90
CA ALA A 164 -8.68 14.34 -6.07
C ALA A 164 -7.68 14.61 -7.20
N TYR A 165 -6.48 15.06 -6.85
CA TYR A 165 -5.38 15.21 -7.80
C TYR A 165 -5.02 13.87 -8.46
N ASP A 166 -4.79 12.82 -7.67
CA ASP A 166 -4.36 11.51 -8.17
C ASP A 166 -5.39 10.90 -9.14
N LEU A 167 -6.69 11.05 -8.84
CA LEU A 167 -7.75 10.57 -9.71
C LEU A 167 -7.69 11.19 -11.11
N ILE A 168 -7.41 12.50 -11.19
CA ILE A 168 -7.36 13.23 -12.46
C ILE A 168 -6.13 12.84 -13.28
N VAL A 169 -4.97 12.71 -12.63
CA VAL A 169 -3.71 12.39 -13.35
C VAL A 169 -3.57 10.92 -13.73
N LEU A 170 -4.43 10.04 -13.20
CA LEU A 170 -4.47 8.62 -13.55
C LEU A 170 -5.06 8.34 -14.95
N SER A 171 -5.77 9.31 -15.54
CA SER A 171 -6.30 9.18 -16.90
C SER A 171 -5.19 9.15 -17.96
N LYS A 172 -5.35 8.30 -18.99
CA LYS A 172 -4.38 8.14 -20.08
C LYS A 172 -4.50 9.19 -21.18
N THR A 173 -5.64 9.86 -21.25
CA THR A 173 -5.96 10.82 -22.32
C THR A 173 -5.78 12.27 -21.88
N SER A 174 -5.39 12.47 -20.62
CA SER A 174 -5.30 13.79 -20.02
C SER A 174 -3.98 14.48 -20.38
N ASP A 175 -4.06 15.47 -21.28
CA ASP A 175 -3.07 16.55 -21.42
C ASP A 175 -3.25 17.63 -20.32
N LEU A 176 -4.13 17.37 -19.35
CA LEU A 176 -4.54 18.34 -18.36
C LEU A 176 -3.42 18.63 -17.38
N LYS A 177 -2.87 19.83 -17.46
CA LYS A 177 -1.93 20.34 -16.45
C LYS A 177 -2.72 20.82 -15.23
N VAL A 178 -2.94 19.96 -14.25
CA VAL A 178 -3.40 20.34 -12.90
C VAL A 178 -2.23 20.30 -11.94
N LYS A 179 -2.26 21.18 -10.94
CA LYS A 179 -1.28 21.24 -9.87
C LYS A 179 -1.84 20.63 -8.59
N ALA A 180 -1.07 19.72 -7.99
CA ALA A 180 -1.34 19.23 -6.65
C ALA A 180 -1.39 20.40 -5.66
N TYR A 181 -2.33 20.36 -4.71
CA TYR A 181 -2.62 21.36 -3.67
C TYR A 181 -3.22 22.69 -4.16
N ASP A 182 -2.72 23.25 -5.27
CA ASP A 182 -3.18 24.54 -5.79
C ASP A 182 -4.52 24.41 -6.52
N ASP A 183 -4.65 23.38 -7.37
CA ASP A 183 -5.86 23.15 -8.18
C ASP A 183 -6.77 22.11 -7.52
N LEU A 184 -6.17 21.03 -7.01
CA LEU A 184 -6.87 19.88 -6.43
C LEU A 184 -6.14 19.38 -5.19
N ALA A 185 -6.91 18.86 -4.24
CA ALA A 185 -6.39 18.27 -3.02
C ALA A 185 -5.46 17.08 -3.33
N ALA A 186 -4.32 17.06 -2.64
CA ALA A 186 -3.28 16.03 -2.74
C ALA A 186 -2.71 15.68 -1.34
N CYS A 187 -3.58 15.67 -0.32
CA CYS A 187 -3.18 15.54 1.08
C CYS A 187 -3.33 14.10 1.63
N ALA A 188 -2.59 13.79 2.70
CA ALA A 188 -2.56 12.45 3.31
C ALA A 188 -3.89 12.00 3.96
N VAL A 189 -4.86 12.90 4.15
CA VAL A 189 -6.20 12.59 4.70
C VAL A 189 -7.34 12.88 3.71
N CYS A 190 -7.02 13.27 2.48
CA CYS A 190 -7.97 13.72 1.46
C CYS A 190 -8.37 12.58 0.51
N CYS A 191 -8.69 11.40 1.04
CA CYS A 191 -9.07 10.23 0.24
C CYS A 191 -10.39 10.52 -0.49
N VAL A 192 -10.42 10.27 -1.80
CA VAL A 192 -11.67 10.34 -2.58
C VAL A 192 -11.96 9.07 -3.37
N ALA A 193 -10.98 8.20 -3.57
CA ALA A 193 -11.15 6.97 -4.34
C ALA A 193 -10.05 5.95 -4.02
N LYS A 194 -10.19 4.74 -4.55
CA LYS A 194 -9.17 3.70 -4.56
C LYS A 194 -8.97 3.15 -5.97
N ALA A 195 -7.73 3.14 -6.44
CA ALA A 195 -7.36 2.39 -7.64
C ALA A 195 -6.99 0.96 -7.29
N TYR A 196 -7.58 -0.01 -7.98
CA TYR A 196 -7.29 -1.44 -7.83
C TYR A 196 -6.39 -1.90 -8.96
N TYR A 197 -5.27 -2.52 -8.60
CA TYR A 197 -4.24 -2.94 -9.53
C TYR A 197 -3.92 -4.41 -9.42
N GLU A 198 -3.38 -4.94 -10.51
CA GLU A 198 -2.67 -6.22 -10.55
C GLU A 198 -1.23 -6.01 -11.02
N LEU A 199 -0.31 -6.79 -10.45
CA LEU A 199 1.07 -6.95 -10.89
C LEU A 199 1.31 -8.40 -11.31
N ASN A 200 1.77 -8.58 -12.54
CA ASN A 200 2.23 -9.87 -13.02
C ASN A 200 3.68 -10.15 -12.59
N SER A 201 4.20 -11.36 -12.87
CA SER A 201 5.57 -11.76 -12.53
C SER A 201 6.67 -10.89 -13.15
N ASN A 202 6.36 -10.11 -14.20
CA ASN A 202 7.29 -9.17 -14.82
C ASN A 202 7.23 -7.77 -14.16
N ALA A 203 6.50 -7.62 -13.06
CA ALA A 203 6.22 -6.36 -12.37
C ALA A 203 5.55 -5.31 -13.27
N GLN A 204 4.81 -5.75 -14.30
CA GLN A 204 4.00 -4.84 -15.10
C GLN A 204 2.72 -4.51 -14.34
N LEU A 205 2.52 -3.23 -14.06
CA LEU A 205 1.36 -2.72 -13.36
C LEU A 205 0.17 -2.58 -14.32
N GLN A 206 -0.98 -3.14 -13.93
CA GLN A 206 -2.23 -3.03 -14.68
C GLN A 206 -3.32 -2.48 -13.77
N LEU A 207 -3.91 -1.34 -14.16
CA LEU A 207 -5.13 -0.82 -13.53
C LEU A 207 -6.32 -1.69 -13.93
N ASN A 208 -7.01 -2.24 -12.93
CA ASN A 208 -8.25 -2.97 -13.14
C ASN A 208 -9.44 -2.02 -13.17
N PHE A 209 -9.63 -1.26 -12.09
CA PHE A 209 -10.68 -0.24 -11.99
C PHE A 209 -10.35 0.76 -10.87
N VAL A 210 -11.01 1.91 -10.88
CA VAL A 210 -11.06 2.84 -9.76
C VAL A 210 -12.42 2.70 -9.09
N ASP A 211 -12.44 2.53 -7.78
CA ASP A 211 -13.64 2.65 -6.95
C ASP A 211 -13.66 4.06 -6.37
N LEU A 212 -14.69 4.86 -6.68
CA LEU A 212 -14.88 6.18 -6.09
C LEU A 212 -15.25 6.09 -4.60
N GLU A 213 -15.41 4.88 -4.07
CA GLU A 213 -16.04 4.59 -2.79
C GLU A 213 -17.45 5.19 -2.73
N HIS A 214 -18.32 4.62 -1.90
CA HIS A 214 -19.51 5.40 -1.53
C HIS A 214 -19.01 6.46 -0.56
N ALA A 215 -18.71 7.65 -1.06
CA ALA A 215 -18.56 8.84 -0.22
C ALA A 215 -19.90 9.02 0.51
N LYS A 216 -20.03 8.40 1.68
CA LYS A 216 -21.27 8.37 2.46
C LYS A 216 -21.68 9.77 2.87
N ASP A 217 -20.73 10.69 2.96
CA ASP A 217 -20.96 12.11 3.15
C ASP A 217 -20.01 12.93 2.28
N MET A 218 -20.55 13.57 1.24
CA MET A 218 -19.82 14.59 0.46
C MET A 218 -19.33 15.75 1.34
N GLN A 219 -19.90 15.92 2.53
CA GLN A 219 -19.45 16.90 3.53
C GLN A 219 -18.03 16.61 4.06
N GLU A 220 -17.51 15.40 3.86
CA GLU A 220 -16.14 15.03 4.27
C GLU A 220 -15.10 15.35 3.19
N MET A 221 -15.52 15.73 1.98
CA MET A 221 -14.58 16.14 0.93
C MET A 221 -13.98 17.50 1.26
N THR A 222 -12.67 17.59 1.15
CA THR A 222 -11.93 18.85 1.34
C THR A 222 -12.29 19.87 0.26
N GLU A 223 -12.16 21.15 0.61
CA GLU A 223 -12.29 22.29 -0.30
C GLU A 223 -10.91 22.88 -0.69
N GLN A 224 -9.83 22.10 -0.52
CA GLN A 224 -8.48 22.51 -0.88
C GLN A 224 -8.29 22.54 -2.40
N GLY A 225 -8.06 23.74 -2.94
CA GLY A 225 -7.66 23.96 -4.33
C GLY A 225 -8.73 24.68 -5.15
N THR A 226 -8.29 25.43 -6.16
CA THR A 226 -9.19 26.31 -6.93
C THR A 226 -10.22 25.56 -7.77
N LEU A 227 -9.92 24.32 -8.18
CA LEU A 227 -10.82 23.47 -8.97
C LEU A 227 -11.58 22.47 -8.10
N GLN A 228 -11.28 22.39 -6.80
CA GLN A 228 -11.82 21.38 -5.89
C GLN A 228 -13.36 21.46 -5.73
N PRO A 229 -13.99 22.64 -5.58
CA PRO A 229 -15.46 22.68 -5.48
C PRO A 229 -16.15 22.13 -6.72
N CYS A 230 -15.62 22.40 -7.92
CA CYS A 230 -16.17 21.86 -9.17
C CYS A 230 -15.91 20.35 -9.30
N PHE A 231 -14.72 19.89 -8.91
CA PHE A 231 -14.43 18.45 -8.81
C PHE A 231 -15.43 17.76 -7.87
N ASN A 232 -15.67 18.30 -6.67
CA ASN A 232 -16.60 17.74 -5.69
C ASN A 232 -18.01 17.62 -6.29
N GLN A 233 -18.49 18.63 -7.01
CA GLN A 233 -19.80 18.59 -7.70
C GLN A 233 -19.87 17.54 -8.81
N LEU A 234 -18.81 17.39 -9.62
CA LEU A 234 -18.78 16.37 -10.67
C LEU A 234 -18.67 14.96 -10.10
N PHE A 235 -17.85 14.78 -9.08
CA PHE A 235 -17.68 13.54 -8.36
C PHE A 235 -19.01 13.09 -7.73
N ALA A 236 -19.72 14.01 -7.08
CA ALA A 236 -21.06 13.82 -6.55
C ALA A 236 -22.05 13.26 -7.57
N SER A 237 -22.05 13.83 -8.78
CA SER A 237 -23.00 13.44 -9.82
C SER A 237 -22.73 12.02 -10.33
N TYR A 238 -21.46 11.63 -10.47
CA TYR A 238 -21.09 10.27 -10.83
C TYR A 238 -21.54 9.25 -9.78
N ASN A 239 -21.33 9.57 -8.49
CA ASN A 239 -21.78 8.71 -7.40
C ASN A 239 -23.31 8.58 -7.35
N ALA A 240 -24.04 9.69 -7.54
CA ALA A 240 -25.50 9.69 -7.60
C ALA A 240 -26.08 8.89 -8.77
N GLU A 241 -25.36 8.81 -9.89
CA GLU A 241 -25.69 7.96 -11.04
C GLU A 241 -25.30 6.48 -10.85
N GLY A 242 -24.72 6.12 -9.70
CA GLY A 242 -24.26 4.77 -9.42
C GLY A 242 -22.96 4.38 -10.15
N LYS A 243 -22.26 5.35 -10.78
CA LYS A 243 -21.00 5.14 -11.50
C LYS A 243 -19.81 5.12 -10.54
N ASN A 244 -19.85 4.21 -9.57
CA ASN A 244 -18.85 4.15 -8.49
C ASN A 244 -17.61 3.33 -8.86
N LYS A 245 -17.69 2.48 -9.90
CA LYS A 245 -16.55 1.70 -10.39
C LYS A 245 -16.21 2.11 -11.81
N LEU A 246 -15.08 2.79 -11.97
CA LEU A 246 -14.60 3.32 -13.23
C LEU A 246 -13.55 2.38 -13.83
N THR A 247 -13.85 1.80 -14.98
CA THR A 247 -12.80 1.24 -15.84
C THR A 247 -11.93 2.37 -16.42
N GLN A 248 -10.80 2.05 -17.06
CA GLN A 248 -9.96 3.09 -17.67
C GLN A 248 -10.74 4.02 -18.61
N ASN A 249 -11.63 3.48 -19.46
CA ASN A 249 -12.41 4.31 -20.38
C ASN A 249 -13.35 5.25 -19.63
N MET A 250 -14.00 4.77 -18.57
CA MET A 250 -14.89 5.59 -17.73
C MET A 250 -14.11 6.64 -16.93
N LEU A 251 -12.90 6.32 -16.49
CA LEU A 251 -12.00 7.28 -15.86
C LEU A 251 -11.59 8.38 -16.85
N ASP A 252 -11.24 8.02 -18.09
CA ASP A 252 -10.91 8.97 -19.13
C ASP A 252 -12.11 9.86 -19.49
N GLU A 253 -13.33 9.31 -19.51
CA GLU A 253 -14.58 10.09 -19.67
C GLU A 253 -14.83 11.05 -18.49
N PHE A 254 -14.60 10.59 -17.25
CA PHE A 254 -14.70 11.44 -16.07
C PHE A 254 -13.73 12.62 -16.14
N VAL A 255 -12.47 12.38 -16.50
CA VAL A 255 -11.45 13.42 -16.62
C VAL A 255 -11.72 14.35 -17.80
N ALA A 256 -12.21 13.84 -18.92
CA ALA A 256 -12.65 14.67 -20.04
C ALA A 256 -13.80 15.60 -19.63
N LYS A 257 -14.74 15.09 -18.82
CA LYS A 257 -15.84 15.90 -18.29
C LYS A 257 -15.33 16.95 -17.31
N PHE A 258 -14.43 16.60 -16.40
CA PHE A 258 -13.77 17.54 -15.49
C PHE A 258 -13.06 18.66 -16.26
N LYS A 259 -12.29 18.33 -17.30
CA LYS A 259 -11.66 19.32 -18.18
C LYS A 259 -12.71 20.24 -18.80
N GLN A 260 -13.81 19.69 -19.34
CA GLN A 260 -14.85 20.49 -19.98
C GLN A 260 -15.57 21.44 -19.01
N THR A 261 -15.88 20.98 -17.79
CA THR A 261 -16.76 21.71 -16.87
C THR A 261 -16.01 22.58 -15.87
N CYS A 262 -14.86 22.13 -15.39
CA CYS A 262 -14.15 22.78 -14.29
C CYS A 262 -12.99 23.65 -14.75
N LYS A 263 -12.33 23.26 -15.84
CA LYS A 263 -11.24 24.04 -16.43
C LYS A 263 -11.72 24.63 -17.75
N LYS A 264 -12.42 25.76 -17.69
CA LYS A 264 -12.86 26.49 -18.89
C LYS A 264 -11.66 26.64 -19.84
N ALA A 265 -11.89 26.48 -21.13
CA ALA A 265 -10.88 26.73 -22.13
C ALA A 265 -10.41 28.19 -21.98
N ASP A 266 -9.14 28.37 -21.63
CA ASP A 266 -8.45 29.65 -21.77
C ASP A 266 -8.37 30.04 -23.26
#